data_AF-A0A8R2AQD2-F1
#
_entry.id   AF-A0A8R2AQD2-F1
#
_cell.length_a   1.000
_cell.length_b   1.000
_cell.length_c   1.000
_cell.angle_alpha   90.00
_cell.angle_beta   90.00
_cell.angle_gamma   90.00
#
_symmetry.space_group_name_H-M   'P 1'
#
loop_
_entity.id
_entity.type
_entity.pdbx_description
1 polymer ?
#
loop_
_entity_poly.entity_id
_entity_poly.type
_entity_poly.pdbx_seq_one_letter_code
_entity_poly.pdbx_strand_id
1 'polypeptide(L)'
;MKRKTCLIETFESCENYDKKHRNIQSGTATMYKNTIWYHTLLDAEKSCLKEEKVKKIHYKFEDGREMVEEYNVDTQVLLRRAWKVKGKLGGEGKWHVEIGDPIPDAISNSDCAEITECKDQPQVFRRNTRINLEWRIRNLPYPIETYSISANNDERCIVIRTTNKKYFKKFKIPELERLNLNIEQANIQSSHHFNTLIIMYKKPQQLLDMEKEWYEELKKVKPIKDIPNDCKTQ
;
A
#
# COMPACT_ATOMS: atom_id res chain seq x y z
N MET A 1 -7.44 79.73 10.85
CA MET A 1 -7.01 80.31 12.15
C MET A 1 -6.85 79.19 13.15
N LYS A 2 -5.66 79.13 13.78
CA LYS A 2 -5.26 78.44 15.03
C LYS A 2 -5.24 76.89 15.09
N ARG A 3 -3.98 76.41 15.07
CA ARG A 3 -3.43 75.13 15.54
C ARG A 3 -3.72 74.86 17.02
N LYS A 4 -3.67 73.59 17.44
CA LYS A 4 -2.86 73.15 18.61
C LYS A 4 -2.55 71.65 18.55
N THR A 5 -1.25 71.38 18.69
CA THR A 5 -0.50 70.12 18.87
C THR A 5 -0.44 69.70 20.34
N CYS A 6 -0.21 68.40 20.62
CA CYS A 6 0.83 67.84 21.54
C CYS A 6 0.64 66.30 21.65
N LEU A 7 1.62 65.48 21.22
CA LEU A 7 2.77 64.93 21.98
C LEU A 7 2.35 63.85 23.02
N ILE A 8 2.49 62.57 22.67
CA ILE A 8 3.54 61.59 23.07
C ILE A 8 3.60 61.37 24.59
N GLU A 9 3.22 60.17 25.03
CA GLU A 9 3.90 59.43 26.10
C GLU A 9 4.08 57.98 25.65
N THR A 10 5.35 57.63 25.45
CA THR A 10 5.86 56.26 25.42
C THR A 10 5.88 55.71 26.84
N PHE A 11 5.38 54.49 27.03
CA PHE A 11 5.81 53.66 28.16
C PHE A 11 6.18 52.26 27.64
N GLU A 12 7.41 51.87 27.94
CA GLU A 12 8.03 50.61 27.60
C GLU A 12 7.50 49.44 28.45
N SER A 13 7.64 48.26 27.85
CA SER A 13 7.78 46.93 28.46
C SER A 13 6.53 46.26 29.05
N CYS A 14 6.11 45.19 28.38
CA CYS A 14 6.05 43.87 29.03
C CYS A 14 6.30 42.80 27.98
N GLU A 15 7.15 41.86 28.36
CA GLU A 15 7.72 40.80 27.55
C GLU A 15 6.73 39.67 27.24
N ASN A 16 6.95 39.04 26.08
CA ASN A 16 6.84 37.59 25.83
C ASN A 16 5.68 36.80 26.45
N TYR A 17 4.53 36.79 25.77
CA TYR A 17 3.56 35.67 25.75
C TYR A 17 2.90 35.74 24.36
N ASP A 18 2.81 34.74 23.49
CA ASP A 18 2.78 33.29 23.65
C ASP A 18 3.29 32.62 22.36
N LYS A 19 4.32 31.77 22.48
CA LYS A 19 4.57 30.68 21.54
C LYS A 19 3.52 29.57 21.81
N LYS A 20 2.31 29.72 21.27
CA LYS A 20 1.31 28.64 21.24
C LYS A 20 0.79 28.41 19.82
N HIS A 21 1.67 27.91 18.96
CA HIS A 21 1.26 27.31 17.68
C HIS A 21 2.05 26.04 17.32
N ARG A 22 2.55 25.30 18.32
CA ARG A 22 3.16 23.98 18.10
C ARG A 22 2.86 23.04 19.28
N ASN A 23 1.75 22.30 19.20
CA ASN A 23 1.61 20.91 19.68
C ASN A 23 0.14 20.46 19.73
N ILE A 24 -0.53 20.38 18.58
CA ILE A 24 -1.79 19.62 18.46
C ILE A 24 -1.66 18.47 17.45
N GLN A 25 -0.59 18.40 16.65
CA GLN A 25 -0.38 17.32 15.67
C GLN A 25 0.29 16.05 16.22
N SER A 26 0.71 16.03 17.49
CA SER A 26 1.42 14.88 18.08
C SER A 26 0.49 13.73 18.49
N GLY A 27 -0.83 13.93 18.58
CA GLY A 27 -1.76 12.93 19.09
C GLY A 27 -2.19 11.85 18.09
N THR A 28 -2.13 12.15 16.78
CA THR A 28 -2.62 11.24 15.71
C THR A 28 -1.49 10.49 15.00
N ALA A 29 -0.26 10.98 15.10
CA ALA A 29 0.89 10.54 14.28
C ALA A 29 1.40 9.12 14.59
N THR A 30 0.92 8.45 15.63
CA THR A 30 1.40 7.11 16.03
C THR A 30 0.29 6.10 16.32
N MET A 31 -0.98 6.42 15.98
CA MET A 31 -2.10 5.51 16.24
C MET A 31 -1.95 4.16 15.52
N TYR A 32 -1.25 4.13 14.38
CA TYR A 32 -0.98 2.90 13.64
C TYR A 32 -0.16 1.87 14.43
N LYS A 33 0.66 2.30 15.42
CA LYS A 33 1.46 1.37 16.23
C LYS A 33 0.61 0.46 17.10
N ASN A 34 -0.58 0.92 17.47
CA ASN A 34 -1.53 0.17 18.30
C ASN A 34 -2.41 -0.76 17.45
N THR A 35 -2.22 -0.80 16.13
CA THR A 35 -3.01 -1.70 15.27
C THR A 35 -2.55 -3.13 15.44
N ILE A 36 -3.51 -4.07 15.40
CA ILE A 36 -3.23 -5.52 15.42
C ILE A 36 -2.23 -5.87 14.31
N TRP A 37 -2.37 -5.23 13.16
CA TRP A 37 -1.47 -5.41 12.02
C TRP A 37 -0.01 -5.05 12.35
N TYR A 38 0.23 -3.88 12.93
CA TYR A 38 1.59 -3.43 13.26
C TYR A 38 2.25 -4.37 14.27
N HIS A 39 1.53 -4.78 15.32
CA HIS A 39 2.02 -5.76 16.29
C HIS A 39 2.30 -7.12 15.66
N THR A 40 1.38 -7.63 14.82
CA THR A 40 1.57 -8.89 14.09
C THR A 40 2.85 -8.88 13.26
N LEU A 41 3.15 -7.76 12.61
CA LEU A 41 4.41 -7.62 11.88
C LEU A 41 5.59 -7.52 12.83
N LEU A 42 5.49 -6.77 13.93
CA LEU A 42 6.58 -6.59 14.90
C LEU A 42 7.00 -7.92 15.54
N ASP A 43 6.02 -8.73 15.95
CA ASP A 43 6.22 -9.97 16.69
C ASP A 43 6.69 -11.13 15.77
N ALA A 44 6.41 -11.04 14.47
CA ALA A 44 6.83 -12.06 13.50
C ALA A 44 8.36 -12.22 13.44
N GLU A 45 8.81 -13.47 13.27
CA GLU A 45 10.19 -13.76 12.91
C GLU A 45 10.47 -13.22 11.51
N LYS A 46 11.56 -12.46 11.35
CA LYS A 46 11.92 -11.80 10.09
C LYS A 46 13.28 -12.26 9.61
N SER A 47 13.35 -12.65 8.35
CA SER A 47 14.61 -12.81 7.63
C SER A 47 14.68 -11.83 6.47
N CYS A 48 15.90 -11.40 6.14
CA CYS A 48 16.14 -10.42 5.09
C CYS A 48 17.10 -11.00 4.05
N LEU A 49 16.73 -10.89 2.78
CA LEU A 49 17.62 -11.09 1.64
C LEU A 49 17.71 -9.77 0.89
N LYS A 50 18.94 -9.27 0.70
CA LYS A 50 19.17 -8.00 0.02
C LYS A 50 19.90 -8.26 -1.29
N GLU A 51 19.20 -8.01 -2.38
CA GLU A 51 19.78 -7.90 -3.73
C GLU A 51 20.12 -6.43 -4.02
N GLU A 52 20.76 -6.15 -5.17
CA GLU A 52 21.27 -4.81 -5.50
C GLU A 52 20.18 -3.72 -5.44
N LYS A 53 18.99 -3.98 -6.00
CA LYS A 53 17.88 -3.01 -6.09
C LYS A 53 16.64 -3.35 -5.26
N VAL A 54 16.58 -4.58 -4.74
CA VAL A 54 15.41 -5.11 -4.05
C VAL A 54 15.81 -5.67 -2.69
N LYS A 55 15.08 -5.27 -1.65
CA LYS A 55 15.16 -5.83 -0.31
C LYS A 55 13.94 -6.72 -0.08
N LYS A 56 14.17 -8.02 0.11
CA LYS A 56 13.14 -9.02 0.36
C LYS A 56 13.10 -9.33 1.85
N ILE A 57 11.93 -9.23 2.47
CA ILE A 57 11.68 -9.61 3.85
C ILE A 57 10.74 -10.80 3.85
N HIS A 58 11.15 -11.90 4.45
CA HIS A 58 10.27 -13.03 4.74
C HIS A 58 9.87 -12.98 6.21
N TYR A 59 8.57 -13.12 6.44
CA TYR A 59 7.92 -13.13 7.74
C TYR A 59 7.37 -14.52 8.01
N LYS A 60 7.65 -15.02 9.21
CA LYS A 60 7.02 -16.23 9.74
C LYS A 60 6.25 -15.86 11.00
N PHE A 61 4.94 -16.05 10.94
CA PHE A 61 4.03 -15.72 12.03
C PHE A 61 3.85 -16.92 12.97
N GLU A 62 3.44 -16.66 14.21
CA GLU A 62 3.22 -17.70 15.23
C GLU A 62 2.16 -18.72 14.83
N ASP A 63 1.15 -18.28 14.07
CA ASP A 63 0.10 -19.15 13.52
C ASP A 63 0.58 -20.02 12.33
N GLY A 64 1.85 -19.89 11.95
CA GLY A 64 2.48 -20.64 10.88
C GLY A 64 2.13 -20.15 9.48
N ARG A 65 1.47 -19.00 9.33
CA ARG A 65 1.41 -18.30 8.03
C ARG A 65 2.78 -17.73 7.69
N GLU A 66 3.03 -17.54 6.40
CA GLU A 66 4.20 -16.83 5.92
C GLU A 66 3.80 -15.66 5.02
N MET A 67 4.60 -14.61 5.02
CA MET A 67 4.46 -13.48 4.11
C MET A 67 5.83 -13.10 3.57
N VAL A 68 5.88 -12.71 2.30
CA VAL A 68 7.07 -12.11 1.68
C VAL A 68 6.72 -10.73 1.19
N GLU A 69 7.53 -9.75 1.57
CA GLU A 69 7.48 -8.39 1.06
C GLU A 69 8.76 -8.05 0.29
N GLU A 70 8.60 -7.38 -0.83
CA GLU A 70 9.71 -6.86 -1.62
C GLU A 70 9.66 -5.35 -1.68
N TYR A 71 10.76 -4.71 -1.31
CA TYR A 71 10.92 -3.26 -1.32
C TYR A 71 11.96 -2.84 -2.33
N ASN A 72 11.69 -1.77 -3.05
CA ASN A 72 12.73 -1.09 -3.82
C ASN A 72 13.66 -0.32 -2.86
N VAL A 73 14.97 -0.55 -2.95
CA VAL A 73 15.94 0.03 -2.00
C VAL A 73 16.03 1.55 -2.09
N ASP A 74 15.95 2.10 -3.31
CA ASP A 74 16.12 3.54 -3.56
C ASP A 74 14.88 4.34 -3.21
N THR A 75 13.70 3.82 -3.58
CA THR A 75 12.43 4.53 -3.43
C THR A 75 11.69 4.19 -2.15
N GLN A 76 12.05 3.07 -1.50
CA GLN A 76 11.44 2.50 -0.28
C GLN A 76 9.99 2.04 -0.47
N VAL A 77 9.54 1.92 -1.72
CA VAL A 77 8.18 1.49 -2.06
C VAL A 77 8.07 -0.02 -1.98
N LEU A 78 6.99 -0.51 -1.36
CA LEU A 78 6.59 -1.91 -1.38
C LEU A 78 6.15 -2.30 -2.80
N LEU A 79 6.93 -3.13 -3.47
CA LEU A 79 6.69 -3.61 -4.82
C LEU A 79 5.78 -4.84 -4.85
N ARG A 80 6.01 -5.78 -3.94
CA ARG A 80 5.25 -7.03 -3.86
C ARG A 80 4.97 -7.40 -2.41
N ARG A 81 3.76 -7.91 -2.15
CA ARG A 81 3.39 -8.61 -0.91
C ARG A 81 2.67 -9.88 -1.26
N ALA A 82 3.18 -11.03 -0.83
CA ALA A 82 2.57 -12.33 -1.07
C ALA A 82 2.45 -13.13 0.24
N TRP A 83 1.39 -13.91 0.36
CA TRP A 83 1.08 -14.72 1.54
C TRP A 83 1.11 -16.21 1.21
N LYS A 84 1.72 -17.03 2.06
CA LYS A 84 1.59 -18.50 2.02
C LYS A 84 0.67 -18.91 3.17
N VAL A 85 -0.51 -19.44 2.83
CA VAL A 85 -1.47 -19.94 3.82
C VAL A 85 -1.44 -21.47 3.76
N LYS A 86 -1.16 -22.12 4.89
CA LYS A 86 -1.13 -23.60 4.99
C LYS A 86 -2.44 -24.20 4.47
N GLY A 87 -2.34 -25.29 3.69
CA GLY A 87 -3.50 -25.98 3.16
C GLY A 87 -4.35 -26.60 4.29
N LYS A 88 -5.68 -26.67 4.08
CA LYS A 88 -6.64 -27.24 5.06
C LYS A 88 -6.35 -28.70 5.46
N LEU A 89 -5.52 -29.41 4.68
CA LEU A 89 -5.15 -30.82 4.89
C LEU A 89 -3.65 -31.00 5.16
N GLY A 90 -2.95 -29.96 5.67
CA GLY A 90 -1.53 -30.06 6.02
C GLY A 90 -0.55 -30.02 4.84
N GLY A 91 -1.04 -29.91 3.60
CA GLY A 91 -0.21 -29.69 2.42
C GLY A 91 0.40 -28.29 2.35
N GLU A 92 1.47 -28.14 1.57
CA GLU A 92 2.10 -26.85 1.34
C GLU A 92 1.10 -25.84 0.74
N GLY A 93 1.02 -24.67 1.38
CA GLY A 93 0.15 -23.57 0.94
C GLY A 93 0.58 -22.98 -0.40
N LYS A 94 -0.39 -22.60 -1.24
CA LYS A 94 -0.12 -21.78 -2.43
C LYS A 94 0.17 -20.33 -2.02
N TRP A 95 1.08 -19.69 -2.75
CA TRP A 95 1.33 -18.26 -2.59
C TRP A 95 0.20 -17.44 -3.20
N HIS A 96 -0.36 -16.51 -2.43
CA HIS A 96 -1.37 -15.56 -2.89
C HIS A 96 -0.76 -14.15 -2.88
N VAL A 97 -0.67 -13.53 -4.06
CA VAL A 97 -0.15 -12.16 -4.21
C VAL A 97 -1.23 -11.15 -3.83
N GLU A 98 -0.98 -10.34 -2.80
CA GLU A 98 -1.83 -9.23 -2.38
C GLU A 98 -1.51 -7.96 -3.18
N ILE A 99 -0.22 -7.67 -3.39
CA ILE A 99 0.30 -6.48 -4.06
C ILE A 99 1.39 -6.93 -5.03
N GLY A 100 1.46 -6.32 -6.21
CA GLY A 100 2.47 -6.60 -7.22
C GLY A 100 1.96 -7.50 -8.34
N ASP A 101 2.86 -7.85 -9.26
CA ASP A 101 2.56 -8.74 -10.36
C ASP A 101 2.43 -10.19 -9.84
N PRO A 102 1.54 -11.02 -10.44
CA PRO A 102 1.38 -12.42 -10.03
C PRO A 102 2.70 -13.17 -10.18
N ILE A 103 2.95 -14.11 -9.26
CA ILE A 103 4.11 -15.00 -9.36
C ILE A 103 3.83 -15.91 -10.57
N PRO A 104 4.72 -15.96 -11.57
CA PRO A 104 4.58 -16.92 -12.67
C PRO A 104 4.54 -18.33 -12.07
N ASP A 105 3.52 -19.11 -12.39
CA ASP A 105 3.51 -20.52 -12.01
C ASP A 105 4.72 -21.19 -12.68
N ALA A 106 5.70 -21.56 -11.86
CA ALA A 106 6.81 -22.37 -12.33
C ALA A 106 6.23 -23.76 -12.64
N ILE A 107 6.07 -24.06 -13.94
CA ILE A 107 5.67 -25.34 -14.50
C ILE A 107 4.16 -25.64 -14.34
N SER A 108 3.35 -25.17 -15.30
CA SER A 108 2.18 -25.97 -15.67
C SER A 108 2.70 -27.23 -16.38
N ASN A 109 2.44 -28.40 -15.79
CA ASN A 109 2.71 -29.67 -16.45
C ASN A 109 1.88 -29.72 -17.74
N SER A 110 2.57 -29.68 -18.88
CA SER A 110 2.05 -29.48 -20.25
C SER A 110 1.18 -30.62 -20.82
N ASP A 111 0.57 -31.46 -19.98
CA ASP A 111 -0.13 -32.68 -20.44
C ASP A 111 -1.64 -32.72 -20.16
N CYS A 112 -2.24 -31.60 -19.73
CA CYS A 112 -3.69 -31.49 -19.65
C CYS A 112 -4.15 -30.37 -20.58
N ALA A 113 -5.23 -30.58 -21.33
CA ALA A 113 -5.87 -29.53 -22.13
C ALA A 113 -6.28 -28.36 -21.21
N GLU A 114 -5.39 -27.37 -21.08
CA GLU A 114 -5.55 -26.24 -20.18
C GLU A 114 -6.56 -25.25 -20.76
N ILE A 115 -7.80 -25.35 -20.27
CA ILE A 115 -8.78 -24.27 -20.42
C ILE A 115 -8.15 -23.03 -19.77
N THR A 116 -7.74 -22.08 -20.61
CA THR A 116 -7.10 -20.85 -20.19
C THR A 116 -8.05 -19.68 -20.42
N GLU A 117 -7.97 -18.69 -19.54
CA GLU A 117 -8.74 -17.46 -19.64
C GLU A 117 -8.43 -16.70 -20.95
N CYS A 118 -9.46 -16.09 -21.55
CA CYS A 118 -9.29 -15.33 -22.78
C CYS A 118 -8.39 -14.10 -22.53
N LYS A 119 -7.43 -13.85 -23.42
CA LYS A 119 -6.52 -12.70 -23.31
C LYS A 119 -7.24 -11.35 -23.31
N ASP A 120 -8.44 -11.30 -23.89
CA ASP A 120 -9.25 -10.08 -23.99
C ASP A 120 -10.13 -9.84 -22.75
N GLN A 121 -10.11 -10.74 -21.76
CA GLN A 121 -10.87 -10.49 -20.54
C GLN A 121 -10.23 -9.37 -19.71
N PRO A 122 -11.00 -8.62 -18.89
CA PRO A 122 -10.43 -7.60 -18.01
C PRO A 122 -9.41 -8.16 -17.01
N GLN A 123 -8.19 -7.62 -17.03
CA GLN A 123 -7.11 -8.04 -16.15
C GLN A 123 -6.75 -6.92 -15.17
N VAL A 124 -6.76 -7.23 -13.87
CA VAL A 124 -6.48 -6.26 -12.81
C VAL A 124 -5.05 -6.46 -12.29
N PHE A 125 -4.28 -5.37 -12.27
CA PHE A 125 -2.95 -5.32 -11.68
C PHE A 125 -2.94 -4.29 -10.55
N ARG A 126 -2.30 -4.63 -9.43
CA ARG A 126 -2.17 -3.74 -8.28
C ARG A 126 -0.72 -3.34 -8.08
N ARG A 127 -0.47 -2.04 -7.97
CA ARG A 127 0.87 -1.49 -7.73
C ARG A 127 0.80 -0.39 -6.69
N ASN A 128 1.90 -0.21 -5.97
CA ASN A 128 2.06 0.92 -5.08
C ASN A 128 3.07 1.89 -5.67
N THR A 129 2.84 3.18 -5.46
CA THR A 129 3.85 4.21 -5.65
C THR A 129 4.18 4.84 -4.29
N ARG A 130 5.06 5.84 -4.28
CA ARG A 130 5.39 6.57 -3.05
C ARG A 130 4.17 7.24 -2.44
N ILE A 131 3.24 7.73 -3.26
CA ILE A 131 2.11 8.57 -2.80
C ILE A 131 0.73 7.98 -3.10
N ASN A 132 0.62 6.97 -3.97
CA ASN A 132 -0.66 6.40 -4.39
C ASN A 132 -0.67 4.87 -4.26
N LEU A 133 -1.86 4.32 -4.04
CA LEU A 133 -2.20 2.95 -4.36
C LEU A 133 -2.81 2.94 -5.76
N GLU A 134 -2.35 2.07 -6.66
CA GLU A 134 -2.79 2.04 -8.05
C GLU A 134 -3.39 0.69 -8.43
N TRP A 135 -4.53 0.73 -9.11
CA TRP A 135 -5.11 -0.40 -9.82
C TRP A 135 -5.17 -0.09 -11.30
N ARG A 136 -4.66 -1.01 -12.12
CA ARG A 136 -4.73 -0.93 -13.58
C ARG A 136 -5.58 -2.07 -14.08
N ILE A 137 -6.65 -1.74 -14.79
CA ILE A 137 -7.55 -2.72 -15.37
C ILE A 137 -7.41 -2.63 -16.88
N ARG A 138 -6.74 -3.62 -17.47
CA ARG A 138 -6.57 -3.74 -18.93
C ARG A 138 -7.83 -4.33 -19.57
N ASN A 139 -7.91 -4.23 -20.90
CA ASN A 139 -8.98 -4.78 -21.73
C ASN A 139 -10.37 -4.23 -21.36
N LEU A 140 -10.42 -2.95 -21.02
CA LEU A 140 -11.66 -2.22 -20.81
C LEU A 140 -11.83 -1.21 -21.95
N PRO A 141 -12.64 -1.50 -22.98
CA PRO A 141 -12.68 -0.71 -24.21
C PRO A 141 -13.55 0.54 -24.11
N TYR A 142 -14.40 0.66 -23.08
CA TYR A 142 -15.31 1.79 -22.96
C TYR A 142 -14.56 3.06 -22.54
N PRO A 143 -14.99 4.24 -22.98
CA PRO A 143 -14.36 5.51 -22.62
C PRO A 143 -14.62 5.88 -21.14
N ILE A 144 -13.86 6.83 -20.60
CA ILE A 144 -13.81 7.14 -19.16
C ILE A 144 -15.20 7.48 -18.57
N GLU A 145 -16.03 8.20 -19.31
CA GLU A 145 -17.38 8.62 -18.93
C GLU A 145 -18.36 7.45 -18.72
N THR A 146 -18.03 6.26 -19.25
CA THR A 146 -18.84 5.06 -19.04
C THR A 146 -18.64 4.48 -17.63
N TYR A 147 -17.52 4.77 -16.98
CA TYR A 147 -17.21 4.24 -15.66
C TYR A 147 -17.68 5.18 -14.55
N SER A 148 -18.22 4.57 -13.49
CA SER A 148 -18.47 5.22 -12.22
C SER A 148 -17.62 4.52 -11.16
N ILE A 149 -16.79 5.31 -10.48
CA ILE A 149 -15.86 4.84 -9.46
C ILE A 149 -16.20 5.53 -8.15
N SER A 150 -16.65 4.76 -7.16
CA SER A 150 -17.15 5.28 -5.91
C SER A 150 -16.54 4.57 -4.70
N ALA A 151 -16.19 5.33 -3.66
CA ALA A 151 -15.87 4.81 -2.34
C ALA A 151 -17.14 4.22 -1.69
N ASN A 152 -17.05 2.99 -1.18
CA ASN A 152 -18.08 2.34 -0.39
C ASN A 152 -17.48 1.99 0.97
N ASN A 153 -17.87 2.73 2.01
CA ASN A 153 -17.36 2.52 3.36
C ASN A 153 -18.08 1.38 4.11
N ASP A 154 -19.33 1.06 3.74
CA ASP A 154 -20.07 -0.06 4.34
C ASP A 154 -19.37 -1.39 4.03
N GLU A 155 -18.88 -1.54 2.80
CA GLU A 155 -18.14 -2.72 2.35
C GLU A 155 -16.62 -2.52 2.37
N ARG A 156 -16.13 -1.37 2.87
CA ARG A 156 -14.70 -0.97 2.89
C ARG A 156 -13.98 -1.23 1.55
N CYS A 157 -14.58 -0.82 0.45
CA CYS A 157 -14.02 -1.01 -0.89
C CYS A 157 -14.23 0.18 -1.84
N ILE A 158 -13.45 0.22 -2.92
CA ILE A 158 -13.76 1.04 -4.10
C ILE A 158 -14.60 0.19 -5.05
N VAL A 159 -15.76 0.72 -5.45
CA VAL A 159 -16.67 0.07 -6.40
C VAL A 159 -16.50 0.71 -7.77
N ILE A 160 -16.29 -0.12 -8.78
CA ILE A 160 -16.23 0.27 -10.18
C ILE A 160 -17.39 -0.38 -10.90
N ARG A 161 -18.15 0.42 -11.63
CA ARG A 161 -19.30 -0.03 -12.41
C ARG A 161 -19.38 0.74 -13.72
N THR A 162 -19.88 0.10 -14.77
CA THR A 162 -20.18 0.78 -16.03
C THR A 162 -21.67 1.10 -16.16
N THR A 163 -22.00 2.19 -16.84
CA THR A 163 -23.40 2.58 -17.10
C THR A 163 -24.16 1.53 -17.93
N ASN A 164 -23.47 0.88 -18.86
CA ASN A 164 -23.98 -0.23 -19.68
C ASN A 164 -24.05 -1.59 -18.95
N LYS A 165 -23.67 -1.64 -17.65
CA LYS A 165 -23.67 -2.85 -16.80
C LYS A 165 -22.78 -4.01 -17.29
N LYS A 166 -21.84 -3.75 -18.20
CA LYS A 166 -20.90 -4.75 -18.72
C LYS A 166 -19.72 -5.04 -17.80
N TYR A 167 -19.40 -4.14 -16.86
CA TYR A 167 -18.31 -4.36 -15.92
C TYR A 167 -18.70 -3.91 -14.51
N PHE A 168 -18.36 -4.75 -13.54
CA PHE A 168 -18.52 -4.48 -12.12
C PHE A 168 -17.36 -5.10 -11.33
N LYS A 169 -16.71 -4.32 -10.46
CA LYS A 169 -15.62 -4.82 -9.62
C LYS A 169 -15.57 -4.06 -8.30
N LYS A 170 -15.22 -4.77 -7.23
CA LYS A 170 -14.96 -4.21 -5.91
C LYS A 170 -13.49 -4.39 -5.56
N PHE A 171 -12.81 -3.32 -5.18
CA PHE A 171 -11.43 -3.33 -4.72
C PHE A 171 -11.36 -3.05 -3.23
N LYS A 172 -11.01 -4.08 -2.47
CA LYS A 172 -10.66 -3.91 -1.06
C LYS A 172 -9.32 -3.18 -0.95
N ILE A 173 -9.19 -2.37 0.09
CA ILE A 173 -7.94 -1.66 0.40
C ILE A 173 -7.46 -2.11 1.78
N PRO A 174 -6.74 -3.24 1.86
CA PRO A 174 -6.29 -3.81 3.12
C PRO A 174 -5.47 -2.82 3.96
N GLU A 175 -4.72 -1.93 3.35
CA GLU A 175 -3.90 -0.92 4.02
C GLU A 175 -4.76 0.05 4.84
N LEU A 176 -5.90 0.48 4.31
CA LEU A 176 -6.82 1.35 5.06
C LEU A 176 -7.58 0.55 6.11
N GLU A 177 -7.98 -0.68 5.80
CA GLU A 177 -8.64 -1.58 6.76
C GLU A 177 -7.74 -1.88 7.98
N ARG A 178 -6.45 -2.18 7.75
CA ARG A 178 -5.43 -2.39 8.79
C ARG A 178 -5.22 -1.18 9.69
N LEU A 179 -5.36 0.02 9.12
CA LEU A 179 -5.25 1.29 9.85
C LEU A 179 -6.60 1.79 10.39
N ASN A 180 -7.68 1.03 10.16
CA ASN A 180 -9.07 1.41 10.45
C ASN A 180 -9.46 2.79 9.88
N LEU A 181 -8.99 3.11 8.68
CA LEU A 181 -9.31 4.34 7.97
C LEU A 181 -10.49 4.14 7.02
N ASN A 182 -11.28 5.20 6.86
CA ASN A 182 -12.33 5.25 5.85
C ASN A 182 -11.73 5.53 4.47
N ILE A 183 -12.44 5.09 3.43
CA ILE A 183 -12.12 5.38 2.05
C ILE A 183 -12.76 6.72 1.69
N GLU A 184 -11.92 7.68 1.34
CA GLU A 184 -12.38 9.03 0.98
C GLU A 184 -12.51 9.14 -0.54
N GLN A 185 -13.70 9.53 -1.01
CA GLN A 185 -13.95 9.74 -2.45
C GLN A 185 -12.98 10.77 -3.06
N ALA A 186 -12.63 11.81 -2.30
CA ALA A 186 -11.74 12.88 -2.75
C ALA A 186 -10.31 12.41 -3.06
N ASN A 187 -9.88 11.27 -2.48
CA ASN A 187 -8.57 10.68 -2.74
C ASN A 187 -8.56 9.75 -3.97
N ILE A 188 -9.71 9.45 -4.56
CA ILE A 188 -9.83 8.62 -5.75
C ILE A 188 -9.65 9.49 -6.99
N GLN A 189 -8.73 9.09 -7.85
CA GLN A 189 -8.53 9.65 -9.19
C GLN A 189 -8.57 8.53 -10.21
N SER A 190 -9.04 8.83 -11.42
CA SER A 190 -9.12 7.84 -12.48
C SER A 190 -8.81 8.44 -13.84
N SER A 191 -8.17 7.65 -14.69
CA SER A 191 -7.96 7.96 -16.10
C SER A 191 -8.13 6.71 -16.96
N HIS A 192 -8.42 6.88 -18.23
CA HIS A 192 -8.58 5.76 -19.16
C HIS A 192 -7.85 6.07 -20.46
N HIS A 193 -6.91 5.19 -20.83
CA HIS A 193 -6.12 5.31 -22.05
C HIS A 193 -5.75 3.90 -22.53
N PHE A 194 -5.72 3.70 -23.86
CA PHE A 194 -5.29 2.43 -24.48
C PHE A 194 -5.99 1.20 -23.87
N ASN A 195 -7.32 1.22 -23.82
CA ASN A 195 -8.17 0.17 -23.23
C ASN A 195 -7.80 -0.20 -21.78
N THR A 196 -7.20 0.73 -21.04
CA THR A 196 -6.75 0.52 -19.67
C THR A 196 -7.34 1.60 -18.76
N LEU A 197 -8.14 1.18 -17.79
CA LEU A 197 -8.61 2.04 -16.71
C LEU A 197 -7.56 2.05 -15.60
N ILE A 198 -7.03 3.22 -15.29
CA ILE A 198 -6.09 3.44 -14.19
C ILE A 198 -6.85 4.13 -13.06
N ILE A 199 -6.82 3.53 -11.88
CA ILE A 199 -7.44 4.05 -10.67
C ILE A 199 -6.33 4.27 -9.65
N MET A 200 -6.24 5.50 -9.16
CA MET A 200 -5.26 5.90 -8.16
C MET A 200 -6.00 6.32 -6.90
N TYR A 201 -5.54 5.84 -5.76
CA TYR A 201 -5.98 6.32 -4.45
C TYR A 201 -4.81 7.01 -3.76
N LYS A 202 -4.94 8.31 -3.52
CA LYS A 202 -3.94 9.09 -2.80
C LYS A 202 -3.84 8.59 -1.36
N LYS A 203 -2.63 8.18 -0.95
CA LYS A 203 -2.39 7.65 0.39
C LYS A 203 -2.65 8.74 1.44
N PRO A 204 -3.43 8.48 2.49
CA PRO A 204 -3.56 9.40 3.61
C PRO A 204 -2.23 9.49 4.36
N GLN A 205 -1.99 10.62 5.04
CA GLN A 205 -0.73 10.87 5.73
C GLN A 205 -0.37 9.77 6.74
N GLN A 206 -1.38 9.24 7.45
CA GLN A 206 -1.20 8.15 8.41
C GLN A 206 -0.61 6.88 7.77
N LEU A 207 -1.00 6.55 6.53
CA LEU A 207 -0.43 5.40 5.81
C LEU A 207 1.01 5.69 5.38
N LEU A 208 1.30 6.90 4.91
CA LEU A 208 2.66 7.30 4.53
C LEU A 208 3.62 7.26 5.73
N ASP A 209 3.18 7.76 6.88
CA ASP A 209 3.97 7.77 8.11
C ASP A 209 4.24 6.34 8.60
N MET A 210 3.22 5.48 8.59
CA MET A 210 3.36 4.06 8.94
C MET A 210 4.33 3.34 7.99
N GLU A 211 4.18 3.51 6.66
CA GLU A 211 5.07 2.87 5.68
C GLU A 211 6.53 3.30 5.87
N LYS A 212 6.75 4.60 6.08
CA LYS A 212 8.08 5.16 6.32
C LYS A 212 8.70 4.59 7.59
N GLU A 213 7.98 4.62 8.70
CA GLU A 213 8.48 4.09 9.97
C GLU A 213 8.73 2.59 9.89
N TRP A 214 7.81 1.84 9.28
CA TRP A 214 7.97 0.40 9.11
C TRP A 214 9.23 0.07 8.31
N TYR A 215 9.52 0.84 7.26
CA TYR A 215 10.75 0.64 6.50
C TYR A 215 12.01 0.89 7.35
N GLU A 216 12.00 1.87 8.27
CA GLU A 216 13.09 2.07 9.23
C GLU A 216 13.25 0.89 10.19
N GLU A 217 12.15 0.28 10.66
CA GLU A 217 12.21 -0.97 11.44
C GLU A 217 12.85 -2.11 10.63
N LEU A 218 12.47 -2.24 9.36
CA LEU A 218 13.04 -3.26 8.48
C LEU A 218 14.54 -3.07 8.24
N LYS A 219 15.08 -1.85 8.29
CA LYS A 219 16.54 -1.62 8.20
C LYS A 219 17.33 -2.26 9.34
N LYS A 220 16.69 -2.49 10.50
CA LYS A 220 17.32 -3.16 11.65
C LYS A 220 17.51 -4.66 11.42
N VAL A 221 16.72 -5.27 10.52
CA VAL A 221 16.85 -6.68 10.15
C VAL A 221 18.09 -6.85 9.27
N LYS A 222 19.08 -7.58 9.79
CA LYS A 222 20.33 -7.86 9.08
C LYS A 222 20.08 -8.83 7.93
N PRO A 223 20.68 -8.60 6.74
CA PRO A 223 20.60 -9.55 5.65
C PRO A 223 21.33 -10.84 6.02
N ILE A 224 20.77 -11.98 5.63
CA ILE A 224 21.46 -13.27 5.69
C ILE A 224 22.64 -13.17 4.71
N LYS A 225 23.86 -13.37 5.20
CA LYS A 225 25.07 -13.45 4.37
C LYS A 225 25.07 -14.81 3.68
N ASP A 226 25.09 -14.80 2.36
CA ASP A 226 25.36 -15.89 1.41
C ASP A 226 25.07 -17.32 1.89
N ILE A 227 24.00 -17.89 1.34
CA ILE A 227 23.85 -19.35 1.25
C ILE A 227 25.01 -19.82 0.35
N PRO A 228 25.88 -20.76 0.77
CA PRO A 228 26.88 -21.34 -0.10
C PRO A 228 26.18 -21.90 -1.33
N ASN A 229 26.59 -21.42 -2.50
CA ASN A 229 26.05 -21.81 -3.79
C ASN A 229 26.55 -23.23 -4.15
N ASP A 230 26.15 -24.25 -3.37
CA ASP A 230 26.43 -25.66 -3.64
C ASP A 230 25.31 -26.25 -4.53
N CYS A 231 25.03 -25.59 -5.65
CA CYS A 231 24.38 -26.26 -6.78
C CYS A 231 25.45 -27.02 -7.56
N LYS A 232 25.74 -28.24 -7.12
CA LYS A 232 26.44 -29.22 -7.97
C LYS A 232 25.46 -29.70 -9.04
N THR A 233 25.63 -29.18 -10.26
CA THR A 233 25.08 -29.81 -11.46
C THR A 233 25.74 -31.18 -11.61
N GLN A 234 24.92 -32.23 -11.60
CA GLN A 234 25.26 -33.57 -12.06
C GLN A 234 25.34 -33.61 -13.59
#